data_AF-A0A8B7T9Q2-F1
#
_entry.id   AF-A0A8B7T9Q2-F1
#
_cell.length_a   1.000
_cell.length_b   1.000
_cell.length_c   1.000
_cell.angle_alpha   90.00
_cell.angle_beta   90.00
_cell.angle_gamma   90.00
#
_symmetry.space_group_name_H-M   'P 1'
#
loop_
_entity.id
_entity.type
_entity.pdbx_description
1 polymer ?
#
loop_
_entity_poly.entity_id
_entity_poly.type
_entity_poly.pdbx_seq_one_letter_code
_entity_poly.pdbx_strand_id
1 'polypeptide(L)'
;MSQLYPMLLALAMVAIPGIQGACPTAAELKKPDGTRTCAKLFDKSDPYYENCCGGAELSIAPGTDLPFLPKSWTNIVSSVVVGQRCELTVWSRKGKGGKTRRFTAGAYPRLEEYRRGIFGHWSNAISALYCRCY
;
A
#
# COMPACT_ATOMS: atom_id res chain seq x y z
N MET A 1 -26.91 -43.80 36.64
CA MET A 1 -25.67 -43.44 35.91
C MET A 1 -25.99 -43.42 34.42
N SER A 2 -26.02 -42.24 33.78
CA SER A 2 -25.99 -42.04 32.31
C SER A 2 -26.05 -40.53 32.07
N GLN A 3 -24.89 -39.88 32.07
CA GLN A 3 -24.16 -39.42 30.88
C GLN A 3 -24.81 -38.23 30.17
N LEU A 4 -24.44 -37.05 30.68
CA LEU A 4 -24.49 -35.76 30.03
C LEU A 4 -23.59 -35.78 28.79
N TYR A 5 -24.14 -35.54 27.61
CA TYR A 5 -23.38 -35.24 26.40
C TYR A 5 -23.52 -33.73 26.13
N PRO A 6 -22.53 -32.88 26.44
CA PRO A 6 -22.58 -31.49 26.02
C PRO A 6 -22.23 -31.45 24.52
N MET A 7 -23.20 -31.03 23.72
CA MET A 7 -23.05 -30.78 22.30
C MET A 7 -22.03 -29.62 22.12
N LEU A 8 -20.81 -29.94 21.69
CA LEU A 8 -19.81 -28.94 21.32
C LEU A 8 -20.19 -28.33 19.95
N LEU A 9 -20.78 -27.13 19.98
CA LEU A 9 -20.88 -26.27 18.79
C LEU A 9 -19.49 -25.69 18.48
N ALA A 10 -18.81 -26.26 17.48
CA ALA A 10 -17.61 -25.66 16.90
C ALA A 10 -18.03 -24.53 15.94
N LEU A 11 -17.93 -23.28 16.42
CA LEU A 11 -18.16 -22.09 15.60
C LEU A 11 -16.95 -21.88 14.68
N ALA A 12 -17.00 -22.38 13.45
CA ALA A 12 -16.00 -22.09 12.43
C ALA A 12 -16.13 -20.63 11.98
N MET A 13 -15.27 -19.75 12.50
CA MET A 13 -15.08 -18.40 11.94
C MET A 13 -14.41 -18.53 10.58
N VAL A 14 -15.21 -18.63 9.52
CA VAL A 14 -14.72 -18.44 8.15
C VAL A 14 -14.36 -16.96 8.03
N ALA A 15 -13.06 -16.66 8.00
CA ALA A 15 -12.58 -15.34 7.63
C ALA A 15 -13.01 -15.09 6.17
N ILE A 16 -14.11 -14.37 5.98
CA ILE A 16 -14.50 -13.85 4.67
C ILE A 16 -13.31 -13.00 4.23
N PRO A 17 -12.64 -13.29 3.11
CA PRO A 17 -11.68 -12.37 2.54
C PRO A 17 -12.47 -11.11 2.19
N GLY A 18 -12.43 -10.13 3.09
CA GLY A 18 -13.09 -8.85 2.88
C GLY A 18 -12.61 -8.34 1.54
N ILE A 19 -13.57 -8.00 0.68
CA ILE A 19 -13.40 -7.60 -0.73
C ILE A 19 -12.09 -6.84 -0.86
N GLN A 20 -11.04 -7.58 -1.23
CA GLN A 20 -9.75 -6.98 -1.44
C GLN A 20 -9.93 -6.25 -2.75
N GLY A 21 -9.78 -4.92 -2.74
CA GLY A 21 -9.55 -4.24 -4.00
C GLY A 21 -8.44 -4.97 -4.77
N ALA A 22 -8.35 -4.83 -6.10
CA ALA A 22 -7.30 -5.50 -6.88
C ALA A 22 -5.85 -5.19 -6.41
N CYS A 23 -5.68 -4.28 -5.45
CA CYS A 23 -4.46 -4.08 -4.70
C CYS A 23 -3.96 -5.36 -4.01
N PRO A 24 -2.69 -5.75 -4.22
CA PRO A 24 -2.08 -6.79 -3.42
C PRO A 24 -2.06 -6.37 -1.95
N THR A 25 -2.14 -7.34 -1.07
CA THR A 25 -1.92 -7.19 0.36
C THR A 25 -0.45 -6.92 0.66
N ALA A 26 -0.20 -6.28 1.80
CA ALA A 26 1.15 -6.06 2.30
C ALA A 26 1.97 -7.36 2.47
N ALA A 27 1.30 -8.50 2.68
CA ALA A 27 1.94 -9.80 2.83
C ALA A 27 2.45 -10.36 1.48
N GLU A 28 1.70 -10.13 0.41
CA GLU A 28 2.03 -10.58 -0.95
C GLU A 28 3.23 -9.85 -1.56
N LEU A 29 3.66 -8.74 -0.97
CA LEU A 29 4.89 -8.04 -1.37
C LEU A 29 6.16 -8.80 -0.96
N LYS A 30 6.03 -9.87 -0.17
CA LYS A 30 7.12 -10.81 0.12
C LYS A 30 7.17 -11.88 -0.98
N LYS A 31 8.31 -11.99 -1.66
CA LYS A 31 8.49 -13.00 -2.70
C LYS A 31 8.80 -14.39 -2.10
N PRO A 32 8.52 -15.48 -2.83
CA PRO A 32 8.82 -16.85 -2.38
C PRO A 32 10.30 -17.10 -2.12
N ASP A 33 11.19 -16.40 -2.83
CA ASP A 33 12.65 -16.45 -2.68
C ASP A 33 13.16 -15.76 -1.38
N GLY A 34 12.26 -15.23 -0.55
CA GLY A 34 12.56 -14.54 0.69
C GLY A 34 12.89 -13.06 0.53
N THR A 35 13.05 -12.57 -0.70
CA THR A 35 13.25 -11.15 -0.96
C THR A 35 11.95 -10.36 -0.73
N ARG A 36 12.09 -9.14 -0.22
CA ARG A 36 10.95 -8.29 0.14
C ARG A 36 10.85 -7.12 -0.81
N THR A 37 9.65 -6.81 -1.26
CA THR A 37 9.33 -5.52 -1.88
C THR A 37 8.88 -4.58 -0.79
N CYS A 38 9.49 -3.40 -0.69
CA CYS A 38 9.17 -2.44 0.37
C CYS A 38 7.84 -1.74 0.11
N ALA A 39 7.62 -1.31 -1.13
CA ALA A 39 6.35 -0.78 -1.58
C ALA A 39 6.14 -1.03 -3.07
N LYS A 40 4.88 -1.08 -3.50
CA LYS A 40 4.46 -0.99 -4.90
C LYS A 40 3.65 0.28 -5.09
N LEU A 41 3.95 1.03 -6.15
CA LEU A 41 3.21 2.22 -6.56
C LEU A 41 2.47 1.91 -7.86
N PHE A 42 1.27 2.48 -7.99
CA PHE A 42 0.41 2.31 -9.16
C PHE A 42 -0.06 3.67 -9.67
N ASP A 43 -0.26 3.77 -10.98
CA ASP A 43 -0.68 5.00 -11.64
C ASP A 43 -2.20 5.10 -11.82
N LYS A 44 -2.94 4.00 -11.62
CA LYS A 44 -4.39 3.94 -11.78
C LYS A 44 -5.13 3.63 -10.48
N SER A 45 -5.95 4.59 -10.06
CA SER A 45 -6.99 4.47 -9.04
C SER A 45 -8.37 4.69 -9.67
N ASP A 46 -9.42 4.21 -9.03
CA ASP A 46 -10.79 4.25 -9.55
C ASP A 46 -11.78 4.57 -8.42
N PRO A 47 -12.97 5.15 -8.71
CA PRO A 47 -14.02 5.31 -7.70
C PRO A 47 -14.44 3.99 -7.03
N TYR A 48 -14.37 2.88 -7.75
CA TYR A 48 -14.62 1.54 -7.25
C TYR A 48 -13.31 0.89 -6.78
N TYR A 49 -13.26 0.51 -5.51
CA TYR A 49 -12.05 -0.02 -4.87
C TYR A 49 -11.51 -1.30 -5.52
N GLU A 50 -12.39 -2.14 -6.06
CA GLU A 50 -12.03 -3.33 -6.85
C GLU A 50 -11.20 -3.04 -8.10
N ASN A 51 -11.25 -1.83 -8.64
CA ASN A 51 -10.53 -1.42 -9.85
C ASN A 51 -9.25 -0.61 -9.58
N CYS A 52 -8.89 -0.41 -8.30
CA CYS A 52 -7.70 0.32 -7.90
C CYS A 52 -6.42 -0.53 -7.96
N CYS A 53 -5.25 0.12 -7.84
CA CYS A 53 -3.94 -0.54 -7.96
C CYS A 53 -3.75 -1.29 -9.29
N GLY A 54 -4.28 -0.73 -10.37
CA GLY A 54 -4.07 -1.21 -11.73
C GLY A 54 -3.06 -0.36 -12.49
N GLY A 55 -2.98 -0.57 -13.81
CA GLY A 55 -2.15 0.22 -14.70
C GLY A 55 -0.67 -0.14 -14.61
N ALA A 56 0.21 0.86 -14.75
CA ALA A 56 1.63 0.66 -14.60
C ALA A 56 1.99 0.46 -13.12
N GLU A 57 2.98 -0.40 -12.85
CA GLU A 57 3.48 -0.65 -11.50
C GLU A 57 4.97 -0.30 -11.36
N LEU A 58 5.33 0.27 -10.21
CA LEU A 58 6.72 0.49 -9.81
C LEU A 58 6.98 -0.19 -8.46
N SER A 59 7.82 -1.21 -8.48
CA SER A 59 8.28 -1.91 -7.28
C SER A 59 9.49 -1.21 -6.68
N ILE A 60 9.43 -0.94 -5.38
CA ILE A 60 10.48 -0.26 -4.62
C ILE A 60 11.16 -1.27 -3.70
N ALA A 61 12.49 -1.41 -3.83
CA ALA A 61 13.26 -2.29 -2.97
C ALA A 61 13.43 -1.69 -1.55
N PRO A 62 13.63 -2.52 -0.51
CA PRO A 62 13.96 -2.05 0.83
C PRO A 62 15.22 -1.16 0.83
N GLY A 63 15.18 -0.06 1.60
CA GLY A 63 16.28 0.91 1.68
C GLY A 63 16.37 1.86 0.48
N THR A 64 15.50 1.71 -0.52
CA THR A 64 15.53 2.57 -1.71
C THR A 64 15.21 4.01 -1.35
N ASP A 65 16.10 4.91 -1.74
CA ASP A 65 15.98 6.34 -1.58
C ASP A 65 16.00 7.04 -2.94
N LEU A 66 14.85 7.59 -3.35
CA LEU A 66 14.68 8.29 -4.62
C LEU A 66 14.30 9.75 -4.34
N PRO A 67 15.29 10.65 -4.17
CA PRO A 67 15.03 12.09 -4.12
C PRO A 67 14.45 12.62 -5.43
N PHE A 68 14.63 11.89 -6.54
CA PHE A 68 14.06 12.19 -7.84
C PHE A 68 13.46 10.91 -8.43
N LEU A 69 12.14 10.88 -8.60
CA LEU A 69 11.50 9.77 -9.31
C LEU A 69 11.85 9.79 -10.80
N PRO A 70 11.81 8.62 -11.48
CA PRO A 70 11.82 8.56 -12.93
C PRO A 70 10.79 9.53 -13.52
N LYS A 71 11.10 10.13 -14.67
CA LYS A 71 10.24 11.14 -15.30
C LYS A 71 8.81 10.62 -15.53
N SER A 72 8.68 9.35 -15.91
CA SER A 72 7.40 8.67 -16.10
C SER A 72 6.59 8.48 -14.82
N TRP A 73 7.20 8.60 -13.64
CA TRP A 73 6.59 8.31 -12.33
C TRP A 73 6.37 9.56 -11.45
N THR A 74 6.82 10.73 -11.90
CA THR A 74 6.64 11.96 -11.15
C THR A 74 5.19 12.44 -11.24
N ASN A 75 4.52 12.63 -10.09
CA ASN A 75 3.16 13.17 -9.99
C ASN A 75 2.09 12.36 -10.74
N ILE A 76 2.25 11.04 -10.83
CA ILE A 76 1.25 10.14 -11.45
C ILE A 76 0.77 9.02 -10.52
N VAL A 77 1.40 8.85 -9.36
CA VAL A 77 1.05 7.78 -8.42
C VAL A 77 -0.31 8.09 -7.80
N SER A 78 -1.24 7.16 -7.90
CA SER A 78 -2.62 7.29 -7.43
C SER A 78 -3.04 6.16 -6.47
N SER A 79 -2.29 5.05 -6.41
CA SER A 79 -2.43 4.01 -5.37
C SER A 79 -1.06 3.53 -4.88
N VAL A 80 -0.99 3.06 -3.64
CA VAL A 80 0.25 2.56 -3.01
C VAL A 80 -0.04 1.32 -2.18
N VAL A 81 0.85 0.34 -2.21
CA VAL A 81 0.87 -0.76 -1.25
C VAL A 81 2.23 -0.79 -0.58
N VAL A 82 2.27 -0.82 0.75
CA VAL A 82 3.50 -0.92 1.53
C VAL A 82 3.57 -2.31 2.16
N GLY A 83 4.73 -2.95 2.00
CA GLY A 83 4.98 -4.30 2.46
C GLY A 83 4.94 -4.42 3.99
N GLN A 84 4.77 -5.66 4.48
CA GLN A 84 4.86 -5.92 5.91
C GLN A 84 6.22 -5.50 6.47
N ARG A 85 6.19 -4.91 7.67
CA ARG A 85 7.36 -4.39 8.36
C ARG A 85 8.15 -3.36 7.55
N CYS A 86 7.44 -2.57 6.76
CA CYS A 86 8.02 -1.47 5.99
C CYS A 86 7.23 -0.17 6.19
N GLU A 87 7.91 0.95 5.96
CA GLU A 87 7.34 2.28 5.92
C GLU A 87 7.83 2.98 4.64
N LEU A 88 6.90 3.57 3.91
CA LEU A 88 7.17 4.43 2.76
C LEU A 88 6.96 5.89 3.17
N THR A 89 8.01 6.68 3.07
CA THR A 89 7.92 8.14 3.21
C THR A 89 7.93 8.76 1.82
N VAL A 90 7.00 9.68 1.56
CA VAL A 90 6.88 10.37 0.27
C VAL A 90 6.88 11.87 0.45
N TRP A 91 7.36 12.57 -0.57
CA TRP A 91 7.40 14.02 -0.62
C TRP A 91 6.75 14.56 -1.88
N SER A 92 6.10 15.71 -1.72
CA SER A 92 5.35 16.38 -2.80
C SER A 92 6.21 17.14 -3.80
N ARG A 93 7.49 17.39 -3.48
CA ARG A 93 8.46 18.00 -4.39
C ARG A 93 9.71 17.13 -4.49
N LYS A 94 10.36 17.23 -5.64
CA LYS A 94 11.68 16.63 -5.90
C LYS A 94 12.71 17.10 -4.85
N GLY A 95 13.77 16.31 -4.67
CA GLY A 95 14.78 16.56 -3.65
C GLY A 95 14.26 16.42 -2.22
N LYS A 96 13.20 15.61 -2.01
CA LYS A 96 12.52 15.44 -0.71
C LYS A 96 11.99 16.74 -0.09
N GLY A 97 11.48 17.63 -0.94
CA GLY A 97 10.93 18.93 -0.51
C GLY A 97 9.40 18.94 -0.34
N GLY A 98 8.89 20.06 0.18
CA GLY A 98 7.45 20.32 0.26
C GLY A 98 6.76 19.58 1.42
N LYS A 99 5.52 19.15 1.21
CA LYS A 99 4.77 18.33 2.16
C LYS A 99 5.26 16.88 2.13
N THR A 100 5.18 16.23 3.29
CA THR A 100 5.64 14.85 3.52
C THR A 100 4.50 14.01 4.07
N ARG A 101 4.45 12.73 3.70
CA ARG A 101 3.54 11.75 4.30
C ARG A 101 4.26 10.42 4.46
N ARG A 102 3.93 9.73 5.55
CA ARG A 102 4.38 8.38 5.83
C ARG A 102 3.20 7.42 5.68
N PHE A 103 3.43 6.35 4.92
CA PHE A 103 2.54 5.21 4.78
C PHE A 103 3.20 4.01 5.48
N THR A 104 2.45 3.36 6.36
CA THR A 104 2.87 2.13 7.05
C THR A 104 2.43 0.91 6.24
N ALA A 105 2.78 -0.30 6.68
CA ALA A 105 2.32 -1.52 6.03
C ALA A 105 0.80 -1.52 5.78
N GLY A 106 0.39 -1.83 4.54
CA GLY A 106 -1.02 -1.83 4.12
C GLY A 106 -1.21 -1.42 2.67
N ALA A 107 -2.44 -1.58 2.18
CA ALA A 107 -2.86 -1.07 0.88
C ALA A 107 -3.55 0.30 1.04
N TYR A 108 -3.24 1.21 0.12
CA TYR A 108 -3.77 2.56 0.03
C TYR A 108 -4.32 2.75 -1.40
N PRO A 109 -5.53 2.23 -1.68
CA PRO A 109 -6.05 2.12 -3.04
C PRO A 109 -6.34 3.47 -3.71
N ARG A 110 -6.66 4.50 -2.91
CA ARG A 110 -7.07 5.81 -3.41
C ARG A 110 -6.33 6.93 -2.71
N LEU A 111 -5.28 7.44 -3.34
CA LEU A 111 -4.50 8.54 -2.76
C LEU A 111 -5.28 9.87 -2.67
N GLU A 112 -6.45 9.97 -3.31
CA GLU A 112 -7.38 11.09 -3.24
C GLU A 112 -7.96 11.30 -1.85
N GLU A 113 -8.09 10.21 -1.08
CA GLU A 113 -8.66 10.23 0.28
C GLU A 113 -7.66 10.74 1.32
N TYR A 114 -6.38 10.82 0.93
CA TYR A 114 -5.31 11.24 1.81
C TYR A 114 -5.00 12.71 1.55
N ARG A 115 -5.43 13.55 2.48
CA ARG A 115 -5.26 15.00 2.40
C ARG A 115 -3.78 15.41 2.40
N ARG A 116 -3.45 16.42 1.58
CA ARG A 116 -2.11 17.04 1.47
C ARG A 116 -2.18 18.53 1.82
N GLY A 117 -2.30 18.83 3.12
CA GLY A 117 -2.49 20.19 3.62
C GLY A 117 -3.94 20.68 3.47
N ILE A 118 -4.18 21.99 3.39
CA ILE A 118 -5.56 22.52 3.33
C ILE A 118 -6.17 22.26 1.95
N PHE A 119 -5.38 22.41 0.88
CA PHE A 119 -5.84 22.25 -0.50
C PHE A 119 -5.16 21.03 -1.13
N GLY A 120 -5.98 20.04 -1.52
CA GLY A 120 -5.55 18.88 -2.29
C GLY A 120 -5.25 17.61 -1.50
N HIS A 121 -4.91 16.57 -2.26
CA HIS A 121 -4.66 15.22 -1.79
C HIS A 121 -3.33 14.68 -2.31
N TRP A 122 -3.01 13.43 -1.95
CA TRP A 122 -1.76 12.77 -2.30
C TRP A 122 -1.77 12.09 -3.68
N SER A 123 -2.94 11.86 -4.26
CA SER A 123 -3.02 11.35 -5.64
C SER A 123 -2.35 12.31 -6.61
N ASN A 124 -1.53 11.77 -7.51
CA ASN A 124 -0.76 12.49 -8.52
C ASN A 124 0.14 13.59 -7.95
N ALA A 125 0.61 13.41 -6.70
CA ALA A 125 1.40 14.43 -6.01
C ALA A 125 2.74 13.94 -5.47
N ILE A 126 3.10 12.66 -5.67
CA ILE A 126 4.37 12.11 -5.18
C ILE A 126 5.48 12.42 -6.18
N SER A 127 6.57 13.03 -5.70
CA SER A 127 7.73 13.42 -6.51
C SER A 127 9.07 12.86 -6.01
N ALA A 128 9.12 12.41 -4.76
CA ALA A 128 10.27 11.74 -4.16
C ALA A 128 9.81 10.74 -3.10
N LEU A 129 10.63 9.73 -2.82
CA LEU A 129 10.32 8.70 -1.85
C LEU A 129 11.55 8.13 -1.15
N TYR A 130 11.30 7.51 -0.01
CA TYR A 130 12.26 6.70 0.73
C TYR A 130 11.50 5.55 1.39
N CYS A 131 11.96 4.34 1.18
CA CYS A 131 11.30 3.15 1.68
C CYS A 131 12.23 2.39 2.63
N ARG A 132 11.82 2.22 3.89
CA ARG A 132 12.59 1.51 4.93
C ARG A 132 11.83 0.27 5.39
N CYS A 133 12.54 -0.81 5.68
CA CYS A 133 11.99 -2.02 6.27
C CYS A 133 12.78 -2.41 7.52
N TYR A 134 12.16 -3.22 8.37
CA TYR A 134 12.69 -3.71 9.66
C TYR A 134 12.50 -5.22 9.85
#